data_AF-Q0ZNS9-F1
#
_entry.id   AF-Q0ZNS9-F1
#
_cell.length_a   1.000
_cell.length_b   1.000
_cell.length_c   1.000
_cell.angle_alpha   90.00
_cell.angle_beta   90.00
_cell.angle_gamma   90.00
#
_symmetry.space_group_name_H-M   'P 1'
#
loop_
_entity.id
_entity.type
_entity.pdbx_description
1 polymer ?
#
loop_
_entity_poly.entity_id
_entity_poly.type
_entity_poly.pdbx_seq_one_letter_code
_entity_poly.pdbx_strand_id
1 'polypeptide(L)'
;MELQQIVIPKITVSKMRKKNGKLYYAYLPQSFTAYLEGKKWNVIAIVDNKEIPLGPRSPFRHGRNLIITLPLAYKDLWESFLGKEIDLIFLRI
;
A
#
# COMPACT_ATOMS: atom_id res chain seq x y z
N MET A 1 16.01 18.99 -1.69
CA MET A 1 14.72 19.00 -0.95
C MET A 1 14.21 17.57 -0.93
N GLU A 2 14.00 16.99 0.27
CA GLU A 2 13.54 15.61 0.42
C GLU A 2 12.00 15.59 0.62
N LEU A 3 11.29 14.69 -0.06
CA LEU A 3 9.84 14.57 0.04
C LEU A 3 9.44 14.02 1.42
N GLN A 4 8.69 14.81 2.18
CA GLN A 4 8.20 14.44 3.51
C GLN A 4 6.93 13.58 3.46
N GLN A 5 6.08 13.83 2.46
CA GLN A 5 4.80 13.16 2.27
C GLN A 5 4.53 12.90 0.80
N ILE A 6 3.95 11.74 0.50
CA ILE A 6 3.47 11.37 -0.83
C ILE A 6 2.06 10.83 -0.70
N VAL A 7 1.12 11.35 -1.50
CA VAL A 7 -0.24 10.84 -1.61
C VAL A 7 -0.38 10.11 -2.93
N ILE A 8 -0.88 8.89 -2.88
CA ILE A 8 -1.14 8.06 -4.05
C ILE A 8 -2.62 7.70 -4.04
N PRO A 9 -3.44 8.40 -4.83
CA PRO A 9 -4.85 8.16 -4.85
C PRO A 9 -5.21 6.95 -5.74
N LYS A 10 -6.41 6.41 -5.51
CA LYS A 10 -7.09 5.46 -6.40
C LYS A 10 -6.28 4.21 -6.75
N ILE A 11 -5.67 3.58 -5.75
CA ILE A 11 -4.98 2.31 -5.95
C ILE A 11 -5.88 1.14 -5.61
N THR A 12 -5.83 0.09 -6.43
CA THR A 12 -6.70 -1.07 -6.25
C THR A 12 -6.17 -2.04 -5.22
N VAL A 13 -7.02 -2.45 -4.28
CA VAL A 13 -6.70 -3.52 -3.33
C VAL A 13 -6.77 -4.88 -4.04
N SER A 14 -5.68 -5.61 -3.95
CA SER A 14 -5.47 -6.92 -4.57
C SER A 14 -5.12 -7.98 -3.52
N LYS A 15 -5.31 -9.25 -3.91
CA LYS A 15 -5.01 -10.40 -3.07
C LYS A 15 -4.29 -11.48 -3.85
N MET A 16 -3.32 -12.13 -3.22
CA MET A 16 -2.71 -13.34 -3.76
C MET A 16 -2.58 -14.43 -2.69
N ARG A 17 -2.53 -15.69 -3.14
CA ARG A 17 -2.20 -16.82 -2.26
C ARG A 17 -0.68 -16.88 -2.07
N LYS A 18 -0.25 -17.13 -0.83
CA LYS A 18 1.12 -17.54 -0.48
C LYS A 18 1.07 -18.95 0.11
N LYS A 19 2.21 -19.65 0.14
CA LYS A 19 2.33 -21.00 0.73
C LYS A 19 1.67 -21.11 2.12
N ASN A 20 1.75 -20.05 2.94
CA ASN A 20 1.23 -20.04 4.30
C ASN A 20 0.06 -19.04 4.52
N GLY A 21 -0.73 -18.74 3.47
CA GLY A 21 -1.95 -17.95 3.64
C GLY A 21 -2.25 -16.98 2.50
N LYS A 22 -2.80 -15.81 2.86
CA LYS A 22 -3.18 -14.75 1.92
C LYS A 22 -2.26 -13.55 2.10
N LEU A 23 -1.94 -12.87 1.00
CA LEU A 23 -1.32 -11.56 1.02
C LEU A 23 -2.27 -10.55 0.39
N TYR A 24 -2.56 -9.48 1.12
CA TYR A 24 -3.25 -8.31 0.59
C TYR A 24 -2.20 -7.26 0.23
N TYR A 25 -2.37 -6.63 -0.91
CA TYR A 25 -1.42 -5.67 -1.43
C TYR A 25 -2.11 -4.69 -2.38
N ALA A 26 -1.42 -3.59 -2.69
CA ALA A 26 -1.84 -2.67 -3.74
C ALA A 26 -0.66 -2.42 -4.69
N TYR A 27 -0.97 -2.31 -5.99
CA TYR A 27 0.00 -1.87 -6.99
C TYR A 27 0.18 -0.36 -6.88
N LEU A 28 1.43 0.07 -6.83
CA LEU A 28 1.79 1.48 -6.85
C LEU A 28 2.08 1.91 -8.29
N PRO A 29 1.61 3.10 -8.73
CA PRO A 29 1.90 3.57 -10.08
C PRO A 29 3.40 3.73 -10.32
N GLN A 30 3.86 3.39 -11.52
CA GLN A 30 5.29 3.38 -11.84
C GLN A 30 5.95 4.76 -11.68
N SER A 31 5.20 5.85 -11.89
CA SER A 31 5.67 7.23 -11.67
C SER A 31 6.19 7.47 -10.25
N PHE A 32 5.75 6.71 -9.25
CA PHE A 32 6.19 6.86 -7.86
C PHE A 32 7.41 6.02 -7.47
N THR A 33 7.89 5.19 -8.39
CA THR A 33 8.95 4.20 -8.11
C THR A 33 10.22 4.85 -7.56
N ALA A 34 10.74 5.88 -8.23
CA ALA A 34 11.97 6.57 -7.82
C ALA A 34 11.88 7.19 -6.42
N TYR A 35 10.66 7.50 -5.96
CA TYR A 35 10.44 8.09 -4.65
C TYR A 35 10.32 7.03 -3.56
N LEU A 36 9.71 5.88 -3.85
CA LEU A 36 9.27 4.91 -2.84
C LEU A 36 10.10 3.65 -2.74
N GLU A 37 10.68 3.18 -3.85
CA GLU A 37 11.40 1.91 -3.91
C GLU A 37 12.60 1.90 -2.96
N GLY A 38 12.73 0.81 -2.19
CA GLY A 38 13.83 0.61 -1.24
C GLY A 38 13.78 1.49 0.02
N LYS A 39 12.75 2.33 0.17
CA LYS A 39 12.59 3.22 1.34
C LYS A 39 11.51 2.70 2.28
N LYS A 40 11.66 3.05 3.56
CA LYS A 40 10.70 2.76 4.62
C LYS A 40 9.84 4.01 4.89
N TRP A 41 8.54 3.81 4.99
CA TRP A 41 7.55 4.87 5.16
C TRP A 41 6.57 4.47 6.26
N ASN A 42 6.04 5.45 6.99
CA ASN A 42 4.83 5.22 7.78
C ASN A 42 3.64 5.40 6.83
N VAL A 43 2.77 4.40 6.71
CA VAL A 43 1.72 4.40 5.69
C VAL A 43 0.35 4.42 6.33
N ILE A 44 -0.52 5.27 5.79
CA ILE A 44 -1.93 5.38 6.15
C ILE A 44 -2.75 5.07 4.90
N ALA A 45 -3.78 4.25 5.04
CA ALA A 45 -4.79 4.05 4.00
C ALA A 45 -6.00 4.92 4.28
N ILE A 46 -6.55 5.56 3.26
CA ILE A 46 -7.84 6.24 3.33
C ILE A 46 -8.88 5.36 2.66
N VAL A 47 -9.86 4.92 3.44
CA VAL A 47 -10.97 4.06 3.00
C VAL A 47 -12.27 4.64 3.53
N ASP A 48 -13.25 4.89 2.65
CA ASP A 48 -14.53 5.53 3.02
C ASP A 48 -14.36 6.76 3.94
N ASN A 49 -13.40 7.65 3.59
CA ASN A 49 -13.02 8.84 4.36
C ASN A 49 -12.50 8.57 5.79
N LYS A 50 -12.08 7.33 6.10
CA LYS A 50 -11.43 6.96 7.37
C LYS A 50 -9.96 6.68 7.16
N GLU A 51 -9.16 7.13 8.11
CA GLU A 51 -7.72 6.86 8.16
C GLU A 51 -7.44 5.53 8.86
N ILE A 52 -6.74 4.62 8.18
CA ILE A 52 -6.32 3.33 8.71
C ILE A 52 -4.80 3.29 8.74
N PRO A 53 -4.17 3.39 9.93
CA PRO A 53 -2.72 3.31 10.03
C PRO A 53 -2.25 1.89 9.70
N LEU A 54 -1.43 1.77 8.66
CA LEU A 54 -0.80 0.51 8.23
C LEU A 54 0.56 0.29 8.92
N GLY A 55 1.08 1.34 9.53
CA GLY A 55 2.38 1.40 10.20
C GLY A 55 3.54 1.46 9.20
N PRO A 56 4.77 1.14 9.66
CA PRO A 56 5.94 1.14 8.81
C PRO A 56 5.87 0.08 7.71
N ARG A 57 6.04 0.50 6.46
CA ARG A 57 6.02 -0.34 5.27
C ARG A 57 7.12 0.07 4.29
N SER A 58 7.63 -0.92 3.56
CA SER A 58 8.58 -0.71 2.48
C SER A 58 7.98 -1.27 1.20
N PRO A 59 7.60 -0.42 0.23
CA PRO A 59 7.24 -0.87 -1.10
C PRO A 59 8.37 -1.66 -1.75
N PHE A 60 8.02 -2.74 -2.44
CA PHE A 60 8.99 -3.62 -3.09
C PHE A 60 8.48 -4.13 -4.44
N ARG A 61 9.40 -4.64 -5.26
CA ARG A 61 9.07 -5.12 -6.61
C ARG A 61 8.34 -6.45 -6.58
N HIS A 62 7.27 -6.51 -7.37
CA HIS A 62 6.60 -7.73 -7.77
C HIS A 62 6.55 -7.78 -9.29
N GLY A 63 7.49 -8.51 -9.89
CA GLY A 63 7.76 -8.44 -11.33
C GLY A 63 8.22 -7.03 -11.74
N ARG A 64 7.55 -6.46 -12.74
CA ARG A 64 7.83 -5.08 -13.22
C ARG A 64 7.19 -3.99 -12.36
N ASN A 65 6.25 -4.34 -11.48
CA ASN A 65 5.46 -3.37 -10.73
C ASN A 65 5.99 -3.21 -9.30
N LEU A 66 5.77 -2.03 -8.73
CA LEU A 66 6.01 -1.78 -7.32
C LEU A 66 4.72 -2.08 -6.55
N ILE A 67 4.82 -2.80 -5.42
CA ILE A 67 3.68 -3.10 -4.56
C ILE A 67 3.95 -2.68 -3.13
N ILE A 68 2.87 -2.44 -2.38
CA ILE A 68 2.91 -2.33 -0.92
C ILE A 68 1.97 -3.35 -0.30
N THR A 69 2.38 -3.93 0.82
CA THR A 69 1.58 -4.92 1.54
C THR A 69 0.63 -4.26 2.51
N LEU A 70 -0.58 -4.80 2.58
CA LEU A 70 -1.59 -4.38 3.54
C LEU A 70 -1.57 -5.32 4.76
N PRO A 71 -1.67 -4.80 6.00
CA PRO A 71 -1.56 -5.60 7.22
C PRO A 71 -2.68 -6.64 7.35
N LEU A 72 -2.34 -7.86 7.78
CA LEU A 72 -3.32 -8.91 8.05
C LEU A 72 -4.27 -8.58 9.21
N ALA A 73 -3.90 -7.66 10.10
CA ALA A 73 -4.75 -7.20 11.19
C ALA A 73 -6.10 -6.62 10.70
N TYR A 74 -6.15 -6.13 9.45
CA TYR A 74 -7.35 -5.58 8.83
C TYR A 74 -7.88 -6.48 7.69
N LYS A 75 -7.70 -7.79 7.81
CA LYS A 75 -8.08 -8.77 6.77
C LYS A 75 -9.52 -8.59 6.27
N ASP A 76 -10.49 -8.46 7.17
CA ASP A 76 -11.90 -8.39 6.79
C ASP A 76 -12.23 -7.09 6.05
N LEU A 77 -11.55 -6.00 6.41
CA LEU A 77 -11.58 -4.73 5.66
C LEU A 77 -11.03 -4.92 4.25
N TRP A 78 -9.86 -5.57 4.09
CA TRP A 78 -9.28 -5.75 2.75
C TRP A 78 -10.12 -6.69 1.88
N GLU A 79 -10.77 -7.70 2.47
CA GLU A 79 -11.71 -8.56 1.74
C GLU A 79 -12.93 -7.76 1.23
N SER A 80 -13.47 -6.81 2.01
CA SER A 80 -14.60 -5.96 1.56
C SER A 80 -14.21 -4.89 0.53
N PHE A 81 -12.90 -4.63 0.39
CA PHE A 81 -12.31 -3.69 -0.57
C PHE A 81 -11.61 -4.35 -1.76
N LEU A 82 -11.67 -5.67 -1.93
CA LEU A 82 -11.05 -6.31 -3.09
C LEU A 82 -11.61 -5.76 -4.41
N GLY A 83 -10.71 -5.35 -5.29
CA GLY A 83 -11.05 -4.72 -6.57
C GLY A 83 -11.55 -3.27 -6.45
N LYS A 84 -11.67 -2.73 -5.23
CA LYS A 84 -12.00 -1.32 -5.01
C LYS A 84 -10.75 -0.47 -4.87
N GLU A 85 -10.93 0.82 -5.10
CA GLU A 85 -9.91 1.84 -4.97
C GLU A 85 -9.82 2.37 -3.53
N ILE A 86 -8.59 2.62 -3.09
CA ILE A 86 -8.26 3.28 -1.84
C ILE A 86 -7.18 4.32 -2.11
N ASP A 87 -6.98 5.28 -1.20
CA ASP A 87 -5.83 6.18 -1.27
C ASP A 87 -4.79 5.77 -0.24
N LEU A 88 -3.51 6.00 -0.53
CA LEU A 88 -2.43 5.82 0.43
C LEU A 88 -1.66 7.12 0.65
N ILE A 89 -1.32 7.36 1.91
CA ILE A 89 -0.43 8.43 2.34
C ILE A 89 0.84 7.78 2.87
N PHE A 90 1.97 8.19 2.32
CA PHE A 90 3.31 7.78 2.74
C PHE A 90 3.97 8.95 3.46
N LEU A 91 4.35 8.74 4.71
CA LEU A 91 5.02 9.71 5.57
C LEU A 91 6.46 9.25 5.82
N ARG A 92 7.43 10.13 5.60
CA ARG A 92 8.85 9.82 5.77
C ARG A 92 9.13 9.45 7.24
N ILE A 93 9.93 8.41 7.44
CA ILE A 93 10.56 8.02 8.72
C ILE A 93 12.07 8.17 8.56
#